data_AF-A0A377M653-F1
#
_entry.id   AF-A0A377M653-F1
#
_cell.length_a   1.000
_cell.length_b   1.000
_cell.length_c   1.000
_cell.angle_alpha   90.00
_cell.angle_beta   90.00
_cell.angle_gamma   90.00
#
_symmetry.space_group_name_H-M   'P 1'
#
loop_
_entity.id
_entity.type
_entity.pdbx_description
1 polymer ?
#
loop_
_entity_poly.entity_id
_entity_poly.type
_entity_poly.pdbx_seq_one_letter_code
_entity_poly.pdbx_strand_id
1 'polypeptide(L)' 'MDFFLARGVTARVMDTRVSPPGLDKLPEQVERHLGGLNDDWLQAADLIVASPGMALAHPSLSARSRCGR' A
#
# COMPACT_ATOMS: atom_id res chain seq x y z
N MET A 1 -11.03 0.62 -5.30
CA MET A 1 -9.78 1.35 -5.63
C MET A 1 -10.08 2.58 -6.49
N ASP A 2 -11.32 2.74 -6.93
CA ASP A 2 -11.77 3.84 -7.79
C ASP A 2 -11.90 5.17 -7.04
N PHE A 3 -12.05 5.12 -5.72
CA PHE A 3 -12.25 6.30 -4.87
C PHE A 3 -11.07 7.28 -4.87
N PHE A 4 -9.84 6.78 -4.92
CA PHE A 4 -8.63 7.62 -4.85
C PHE A 4 -8.20 8.12 -6.24
N LEU A 5 -8.35 7.28 -7.28
CA LEU A 5 -8.04 7.65 -8.66
C LEU A 5 -8.98 8.74 -9.18
N ALA A 6 -10.27 8.70 -8.84
CA ALA A 6 -11.23 9.73 -9.18
C ALA A 6 -10.93 11.11 -8.54
N ARG A 7 -10.04 11.15 -7.54
CA ARG A 7 -9.65 12.36 -6.81
C ARG A 7 -8.28 12.89 -7.23
N GLY A 8 -7.66 12.32 -8.27
CA GLY A 8 -6.33 12.72 -8.75
C GLY A 8 -5.21 12.33 -7.78
N VAL A 9 -5.45 11.38 -6.87
CA VAL A 9 -4.43 10.92 -5.93
C VAL A 9 -3.56 9.89 -6.62
N THR A 10 -2.24 10.10 -6.63
CA THR A 10 -1.25 9.11 -7.05
C THR A 10 -1.21 7.97 -6.03
N ALA A 11 -2.15 7.04 -6.15
CA ALA A 11 -2.15 5.83 -5.35
C ALA A 11 -1.01 4.92 -5.81
N ARG A 12 -0.34 4.27 -4.85
CA ARG A 12 0.60 3.18 -5.10
C ARG A 12 0.14 1.94 -4.34
N VAL A 13 0.35 0.77 -4.92
CA VAL A 13 -0.12 -0.49 -4.33
C VAL A 13 1.07 -1.37 -3.96
N MET A 14 0.98 -1.97 -2.79
CA MET A 14 2.01 -2.83 -2.24
C MET A 14 1.35 -4.12 -1.78
N ASP A 15 1.88 -5.27 -2.17
CA ASP A 15 1.39 -6.55 -1.65
C ASP A 15 2.57 -7.47 -1.37
N THR A 16 2.55 -8.09 -0.20
CA THR A 16 3.58 -9.06 0.20
C THR A 16 3.50 -10.35 -0.60
N ARG A 17 2.39 -10.60 -1.30
CA ARG A 17 2.22 -11.76 -2.19
C ARG A 17 2.75 -11.42 -3.59
N VAL A 18 3.37 -12.41 -4.21
CA VAL A 18 3.87 -12.32 -5.59
C VAL A 18 2.72 -12.22 -6.61
N SER A 19 1.58 -12.86 -6.31
CA SER A 19 0.39 -12.82 -7.17
C SER A 19 -0.87 -12.58 -6.32
N PRO A 20 -1.19 -11.31 -6.02
CA PRO A 20 -2.40 -10.99 -5.28
C PRO A 20 -3.64 -11.04 -6.18
N PRO A 21 -4.78 -11.54 -5.68
CA PRO A 21 -6.03 -11.52 -6.42
C PRO A 21 -6.49 -10.08 -6.66
N GLY A 22 -6.82 -9.74 -7.90
CA GLY A 22 -7.27 -8.39 -8.28
C GLY A 22 -6.18 -7.47 -8.84
N LEU A 23 -4.95 -7.96 -8.99
CA LEU A 23 -3.88 -7.23 -9.67
C LEU A 23 -4.24 -6.84 -11.12
N ASP A 24 -5.00 -7.70 -11.81
CA ASP A 24 -5.47 -7.46 -13.19
C ASP A 24 -6.51 -6.35 -13.28
N LYS A 25 -7.09 -5.93 -12.15
CA LYS A 25 -8.04 -4.82 -12.07
C LYS A 25 -7.35 -3.48 -11.81
N LEU A 26 -6.03 -3.49 -11.59
CA LEU A 26 -5.26 -2.27 -11.37
C LEU A 26 -4.95 -1.61 -12.71
N PRO A 27 -5.22 -0.31 -12.88
CA PRO A 27 -4.79 0.42 -14.06
C PRO A 27 -3.25 0.51 -14.10
N GLU A 28 -2.67 0.44 -15.30
CA GLU A 28 -1.20 0.45 -15.50
C GLU A 28 -0.51 1.73 -14.99
N GLN A 29 -1.27 2.82 -14.86
CA GLN A 29 -0.80 4.10 -14.33
C GLN A 29 -0.47 4.06 -12.83
N VAL A 30 -0.87 2.99 -12.14
CA VAL A 30 -0.64 2.84 -10.70
C VAL A 30 0.60 2.00 -10.46
N GLU A 31 1.60 2.63 -9.85
CA GLU A 31 2.81 1.92 -9.43
C GLU A 31 2.48 0.83 -8.41
N ARG A 32 3.00 -0.38 -8.65
CA ARG A 32 2.74 -1.56 -7.84
C ARG A 32 4.03 -2.29 -7.46
N HIS A 33 4.15 -2.66 -6.20
CA HIS A 33 5.25 -3.44 -5.66
C HIS A 33 4.71 -4.77 -5.12
N LEU A 34 5.22 -5.90 -5.62
CA LEU A 34 4.72 -7.24 -5.31
C LEU A 34 5.83 -8.11 -4.73
N GLY A 35 5.45 -9.06 -3.86
CA GLY A 35 6.40 -9.96 -3.21
C GLY A 35 7.11 -9.36 -1.99
N GLY A 36 6.65 -8.20 -1.50
CA GLY A 36 7.24 -7.52 -0.35
C GLY A 36 6.56 -6.20 -0.04
N LEU A 37 7.02 -5.56 1.03
CA LEU A 37 6.74 -4.14 1.30
C LEU A 37 7.98 -3.33 0.98
N ASN A 38 7.79 -2.18 0.37
CA ASN A 38 8.84 -1.21 0.10
C ASN A 38 8.84 -0.16 1.23
N ASP A 39 9.90 -0.16 2.04
CA ASP A 39 9.97 0.74 3.20
C ASP A 39 10.05 2.21 2.79
N ASP A 40 10.63 2.57 1.64
CA ASP A 40 10.68 3.96 1.16
C ASP A 40 9.27 4.48 0.85
N TRP A 41 8.42 3.66 0.24
CA TRP A 41 7.04 4.02 -0.04
C TRP A 41 6.22 4.12 1.24
N LEU A 42 6.43 3.21 2.19
CA LEU A 42 5.80 3.31 3.51
C LEU A 42 6.24 4.58 4.26
N GLN A 43 7.49 4.98 4.12
CA GLN A 43 8.01 6.20 4.74
C GLN A 43 7.53 7.49 4.05
N ALA A 44 7.38 7.47 2.73
CA ALA A 44 6.89 8.61 1.96
C ALA A 44 5.36 8.75 1.95
N ALA A 45 4.60 7.73 2.37
CA ALA A 45 3.15 7.73 2.26
C ALA A 45 2.46 8.59 3.34
N ASP A 46 1.73 9.63 2.95
CA ASP A 46 0.90 10.43 3.86
C ASP A 46 -0.28 9.61 4.43
N LEU A 47 -0.79 8.63 3.66
CA LEU A 47 -1.89 7.76 4.06
C LEU A 47 -1.63 6.33 3.59
N ILE A 48 -1.72 5.38 4.53
CA ILE A 48 -1.61 3.94 4.25
C ILE A 48 -2.98 3.31 4.49
N VAL A 49 -3.52 2.65 3.46
CA VAL A 49 -4.76 1.89 3.56
C VAL A 49 -4.41 0.40 3.61
N ALA A 50 -4.49 -0.19 4.79
CA ALA A 50 -4.31 -1.62 4.98
C ALA A 50 -5.65 -2.35 4.76
N SER A 51 -5.62 -3.44 4.00
CA SER A 51 -6.80 -4.31 3.87
C SER A 51 -7.10 -4.96 5.23
N PRO A 52 -8.37 -5.24 5.58
CA PRO A 52 -8.73 -5.80 6.89
C PRO A 52 -8.09 -7.17 7.19
N GLY A 53 -7.61 -7.89 6.17
CA GLY A 53 -6.84 -9.13 6.31
C GLY A 53 -5.32 -8.96 6.46
N MET A 54 -4.78 -7.73 6.36
CA MET A 54 -3.37 -7.47 6.67
C MET A 54 -3.21 -7.34 8.18
N ALA A 55 -2.33 -8.15 8.77
CA ALA A 55 -1.97 -8.00 10.16
C ALA A 55 -1.30 -6.63 10.38
N LEU A 56 -1.99 -5.73 11.08
CA LEU A 56 -1.46 -4.42 11.52
C LEU A 56 -0.16 -4.55 12.33
N ALA A 57 0.11 -5.75 12.86
CA ALA A 57 1.34 -6.12 13.56
C ALA A 57 2.56 -6.32 12.64
N HIS A 58 2.45 -6.09 11.32
CA HIS A 58 3.62 -6.14 10.46
C HIS A 58 4.66 -5.10 10.93
N PRO A 59 5.93 -5.50 11.15
CA PRO A 59 6.94 -4.62 11.76
C PRO A 59 7.13 -3.31 11.00
N SER A 60 7.05 -3.34 9.66
CA SER A 60 7.10 -2.13 8.82
C SER A 60 5.94 -1.13 9.05
N LEU A 61 4.75 -1.61 9.43
CA LEU A 61 3.62 -0.74 9.81
C LEU A 61 3.75 -0.26 11.27
N SER A 62 4.23 -1.14 12.15
CA SER A 62 4.48 -0.82 13.56
C SER A 62 5.62 0.18 13.76
N ALA A 63 6.57 0.26 12.83
CA ALA A 63 7.63 1.26 12.84
C ALA A 63 7.08 2.69 12.68
N ARG A 64 6.01 2.87 11.87
CA ARG A 64 5.41 4.18 11.60
C ARG A 64 4.36 4.59 12.63
N SER A 65 3.63 3.64 13.23
CA SER A 65 2.67 3.96 14.31
C SER A 65 3.33 4.57 15.55
N ARG A 66 4.65 4.40 15.71
CA ARG A 66 5.45 5.07 16.75
C ARG A 66 5.94 6.47 16.37
N CYS A 67 5.88 6.86 15.10
CA CYS A 67 6.31 8.17 14.61
C CYS A 67 5.11 9.10 14.40
N GLY A 68 4.25 9.19 15.42
CA GLY A 68 3.18 10.18 15.52
C GLY A 68 3.38 10.99 16.79
N ARG A 69 4.11 12.10 16.70
CA ARG A 69 4.18 13.14 17.72
C ARG A 69 4.24 14.50 17.06
#